data_AF-A0A3D3URR7-F1
#
_entry.id   AF-A0A3D3URR7-F1
#
_cell.length_a   1.000
_cell.length_b   1.000
_cell.length_c   1.000
_cell.angle_alpha   90.00
_cell.angle_beta   90.00
_cell.angle_gamma   90.00
#
_symmetry.space_group_name_H-M   'P 1'
#
loop_
_entity.id
_entity.type
_entity.pdbx_description
1 polymer ?
#
loop_
_entity_poly.entity_id
_entity_poly.type
_entity_poly.pdbx_seq_one_letter_code
_entity_poly.pdbx_strand_id
1 'polypeptide(L)'
;HRNRLEDNVIENNGIGQEAAGIRIRGYTNDLVFKNNTICDTRSGEEQKQTVGIRIEEHVGRVTLDSNKIVAKTAVDDRRSEK
;
A
#
# COMPACT_ATOMS: atom_id res chain seq x y z
N HIS A 1 -3.37 -4.53 -18.84
CA HIS A 1 -2.86 -3.15 -18.65
C HIS A 1 -1.75 -3.17 -17.61
N ARG A 2 -0.70 -2.34 -17.77
CA ARG A 2 0.38 -2.18 -16.79
C ARG A 2 0.17 -0.84 -16.08
N ASN A 3 -0.16 -0.86 -14.79
CA ASN A 3 -0.32 0.36 -14.00
C ASN A 3 0.98 0.63 -13.24
N ARG A 4 1.41 1.89 -13.26
CA ARG A 4 2.61 2.36 -12.56
C ARG A 4 2.22 3.53 -11.67
N LEU A 5 2.67 3.50 -10.42
CA LEU A 5 2.54 4.59 -9.47
C LEU A 5 3.95 5.00 -9.05
N GLU A 6 4.38 6.18 -9.47
CA GLU A 6 5.76 6.62 -9.33
C GLU A 6 5.84 8.02 -8.69
N ASP A 7 6.75 8.18 -7.73
CA ASP A 7 7.08 9.46 -7.08
C ASP A 7 5.88 10.17 -6.41
N ASN A 8 4.93 9.40 -5.85
CA ASN A 8 3.75 9.95 -5.17
C ASN A 8 3.93 10.03 -3.65
N VAL A 9 3.22 10.98 -3.03
CA VAL A 9 3.03 11.05 -1.59
C VAL A 9 1.60 10.59 -1.26
N ILE A 10 1.48 9.56 -0.44
CA ILE A 10 0.21 8.94 -0.04
C ILE A 10 0.16 8.98 1.47
N GLU A 11 -0.58 9.96 1.98
CA GLU A 11 -0.50 10.37 3.37
C GLU A 11 -1.87 10.43 4.05
N ASN A 12 -1.92 10.09 5.34
CA ASN A 12 -3.05 10.37 6.24
C ASN A 12 -4.41 9.79 5.80
N ASN A 13 -4.41 8.64 5.11
CA ASN A 13 -5.66 7.97 4.75
C ASN A 13 -6.40 7.37 5.96
N GLY A 14 -7.68 7.03 5.77
CA GLY A 14 -8.54 6.44 6.81
C GLY A 14 -9.33 7.48 7.60
N ILE A 15 -10.35 8.07 6.99
CA ILE A 15 -11.32 8.91 7.72
C ILE A 15 -12.29 7.99 8.47
N GLY A 16 -12.34 8.10 9.79
CA GLY A 16 -13.28 7.38 10.65
C GLY A 16 -12.96 5.90 10.92
N GLN A 17 -12.01 5.30 10.20
CA GLN A 17 -11.59 3.91 10.40
C GLN A 17 -10.18 3.67 9.87
N GLU A 18 -9.58 2.55 10.29
CA GLU A 18 -8.28 2.13 9.77
C GLU A 18 -8.31 1.78 8.28
N ALA A 19 -7.24 2.10 7.57
CA ALA A 19 -7.12 1.92 6.12
C ALA A 19 -5.68 1.58 5.69
N ALA A 20 -5.57 1.06 4.47
CA ALA A 20 -4.30 0.97 3.77
C ALA A 20 -4.07 2.24 2.93
N GLY A 21 -2.81 2.68 2.81
CA GLY A 21 -2.44 3.78 1.91
C GLY A 21 -2.67 3.39 0.45
N ILE A 22 -2.23 2.19 0.06
CA ILE A 22 -2.55 1.57 -1.23
C ILE A 22 -3.23 0.23 -0.98
N ARG A 23 -4.41 0.01 -1.56
CA ARG A 23 -5.10 -1.28 -1.54
C ARG A 23 -5.28 -1.81 -2.96
N ILE A 24 -4.65 -2.95 -3.25
CA ILE A 24 -4.68 -3.59 -4.56
C ILE A 24 -5.64 -4.77 -4.53
N ARG A 25 -6.62 -4.78 -5.45
CA ARG A 25 -7.69 -5.78 -5.49
C ARG A 25 -7.97 -6.27 -6.90
N GLY A 26 -8.60 -7.44 -6.98
CA GLY A 26 -9.03 -8.06 -8.24
C GLY A 26 -7.88 -8.72 -8.99
N TYR A 27 -8.16 -9.11 -10.23
CA TYR A 27 -7.23 -9.83 -11.11
C TYR A 27 -6.37 -8.84 -11.90
N THR A 28 -5.41 -8.22 -11.21
CA THR A 28 -4.44 -7.31 -11.81
C THR A 28 -3.04 -7.87 -11.73
N ASN A 29 -2.16 -7.47 -12.65
CA ASN A 29 -0.84 -8.06 -12.79
C ASN A 29 0.16 -7.00 -13.27
N ASP A 30 1.45 -7.26 -13.05
CA ASP A 30 2.55 -6.40 -13.48
C ASP A 30 2.43 -4.93 -13.03
N LEU A 31 2.03 -4.76 -11.76
CA LEU A 31 1.99 -3.45 -11.12
C LEU A 31 3.38 -3.02 -10.69
N VAL A 32 3.68 -1.72 -10.84
CA VAL A 32 4.93 -1.13 -10.36
C VAL A 32 4.63 0.05 -9.45
N PHE A 33 5.13 -0.02 -8.21
CA PHE A 33 5.15 1.10 -7.28
C PHE A 33 6.60 1.49 -7.09
N LYS A 34 6.97 2.70 -7.51
CA LYS A 34 8.35 3.17 -7.47
C LYS A 34 8.47 4.51 -6.75
N ASN A 35 9.46 4.66 -5.88
CA ASN A 35 9.80 5.93 -5.23
C ASN A 35 8.63 6.64 -4.51
N ASN A 36 7.57 5.92 -4.13
CA ASN A 36 6.45 6.53 -3.42
C ASN A 36 6.78 6.69 -1.93
N THR A 37 6.27 7.75 -1.32
CA THR A 37 6.25 7.93 0.13
C THR A 37 4.85 7.62 0.65
N ILE A 38 4.72 6.62 1.51
CA ILE A 38 3.44 6.15 2.07
C ILE A 38 3.53 6.20 3.59
N CYS A 39 2.88 7.18 4.22
CA CYS A 39 2.96 7.36 5.67
C CYS A 39 1.71 7.95 6.30
N ASP A 40 1.63 7.89 7.63
CA ASP A 40 0.68 8.66 8.43
C ASP A 40 1.48 9.55 9.37
N THR A 41 1.21 10.85 9.35
CA THR A 41 1.88 11.82 10.24
C THR A 41 1.12 12.02 11.55
N ARG A 42 -0.10 11.48 11.68
CA ARG A 42 -0.83 11.42 12.96
C ARG A 42 -0.20 10.39 13.89
N SER A 43 -0.31 10.62 15.19
CA SER A 43 0.34 9.80 16.22
C SER A 43 -0.63 8.91 16.99
N GLY A 44 -0.15 7.77 17.49
CA GLY A 44 -0.90 6.89 18.40
C GLY A 44 -2.22 6.39 17.78
N GLU A 45 -3.31 6.55 18.52
CA GLU A 45 -4.64 6.12 18.08
C GLU A 45 -5.24 6.98 16.95
N GLU A 46 -4.65 8.15 16.68
CA GLU A 46 -5.06 9.00 15.55
C GLU A 46 -4.49 8.50 14.22
N GLN A 47 -3.47 7.62 14.26
CA GLN A 47 -2.95 6.96 13.08
C GLN A 47 -4.02 6.01 12.52
N LYS A 48 -4.61 6.38 11.37
CA LYS A 48 -5.65 5.58 10.70
C LYS A 48 -5.15 4.91 9.43
N GLN A 49 -4.08 5.38 8.81
CA GLN A 49 -3.39 4.64 7.76
C GLN A 49 -2.42 3.66 8.42
N THR A 50 -2.96 2.53 8.87
CA THR A 50 -2.21 1.52 9.62
C THR A 50 -1.46 0.54 8.72
N VAL A 51 -1.87 0.43 7.45
CA VAL A 51 -1.19 -0.39 6.44
C VAL A 51 -0.61 0.51 5.34
N GLY A 52 0.63 0.27 4.94
CA GLY A 52 1.22 0.96 3.79
C GLY A 52 0.61 0.48 2.48
N ILE A 53 0.88 -0.77 2.12
CA ILE A 53 0.34 -1.43 0.93
C ILE A 53 -0.34 -2.73 1.32
N ARG A 54 -1.62 -2.91 0.94
CA ARG A 54 -2.35 -4.18 1.06
C ARG A 54 -2.53 -4.81 -0.32
N ILE A 55 -2.07 -6.05 -0.46
CA ILE A 55 -2.18 -6.87 -1.67
C ILE A 55 -3.19 -7.99 -1.38
N GLU A 56 -4.36 -7.96 -2.02
CA GLU A 56 -5.37 -9.01 -1.83
C GLU A 56 -5.05 -10.29 -2.61
N GLU A 57 -5.73 -11.37 -2.27
CA GLU A 57 -5.47 -12.77 -2.66
C GLU A 57 -5.22 -13.01 -4.16
N HIS A 58 -5.99 -12.36 -5.04
CA HIS A 58 -5.96 -12.62 -6.49
C HIS A 58 -5.03 -11.70 -7.29
N VAL A 59 -4.29 -10.82 -6.61
CA VAL A 59 -3.36 -9.93 -7.28
C VAL A 59 -2.15 -10.73 -7.77
N GLY A 60 -1.75 -10.49 -9.00
CA GLY A 60 -0.55 -11.06 -9.59
C GLY A 60 0.73 -10.38 -9.11
N ARG A 61 1.70 -10.28 -10.01
CA ARG A 61 3.00 -9.67 -9.75
C ARG A 61 2.85 -8.18 -9.40
N VAL A 62 3.51 -7.81 -8.32
CA VAL A 62 3.69 -6.43 -7.87
C VAL A 62 5.18 -6.20 -7.67
N THR A 63 5.71 -5.12 -8.23
CA THR A 63 7.10 -4.70 -8.05
C THR A 63 7.11 -3.47 -7.15
N LEU A 64 7.79 -3.56 -6.01
CA LEU A 64 8.03 -2.44 -5.10
C LEU A 64 9.50 -2.05 -5.25
N ASP A 65 9.75 -0.85 -5.78
CA ASP A 65 11.11 -0.32 -5.99
C ASP A 65 11.27 1.00 -5.21
N SER A 66 12.20 1.03 -4.26
CA SER A 66 12.62 2.27 -3.60
C SER A 66 11.49 3.11 -2.94
N ASN A 67 10.38 2.47 -2.53
CA ASN A 67 9.30 3.15 -1.81
C ASN A 67 9.67 3.34 -0.34
N LYS A 68 9.37 4.53 0.21
CA LYS A 68 9.46 4.82 1.64
C LYS A 68 8.11 4.56 2.29
N ILE A 69 8.00 3.49 3.07
CA ILE A 69 6.75 3.10 3.73
C ILE A 69 6.92 3.19 5.25
N VAL A 70 6.12 4.03 5.89
CA VAL A 70 6.09 4.21 7.35
C VAL A 70 4.66 3.98 7.83
N ALA A 71 4.38 2.75 8.27
CA ALA A 71 3.07 2.32 8.75
C ALA A 71 3.24 1.19 9.78
N LYS A 72 2.20 0.90 10.58
CA LYS A 72 2.21 -0.23 11.54
C LYS A 72 2.51 -1.55 10.82
N THR A 73 1.89 -1.74 9.65
CA THR A 73 2.21 -2.81 8.71
C THR A 73 2.66 -2.21 7.38
N ALA A 74 3.94 -2.36 7.03
CA ALA A 74 4.46 -1.79 5.78
C ALA A 74 3.80 -2.43 4.53
N VAL A 75 3.76 -3.76 4.48
CA VAL A 75 3.11 -4.53 3.41
C VAL A 75 2.28 -5.66 4.03
N ASP A 76 0.99 -5.69 3.72
CA ASP A 76 0.04 -6.75 4.06
C ASP A 76 -0.24 -7.55 2.77
N ASP A 77 0.54 -8.61 2.54
CA ASP A 77 0.43 -9.47 1.37
C ASP A 77 -0.39 -10.72 1.70
N ARG A 78 -1.57 -10.82 1.08
CA ARG A 78 -2.55 -11.89 1.33
C ARG A 78 -2.64 -12.89 0.18
N ARG A 79 -1.74 -12.79 -0.80
CA ARG A 79 -1.66 -13.78 -1.86
C ARG A 79 -1.30 -15.12 -1.23
N SER A 80 -2.00 -16.18 -1.63
CA SER A 80 -1.62 -17.52 -1.21
C SER A 80 -0.20 -17.80 -1.68
N GLU A 81 0.65 -18.33 -0.80
CA GLU A 81 1.94 -18.87 -1.22
C GLU A 81 1.68 -19.91 -2.32
N LYS A 82 2.38 -19.77 -3.45
CA LYS A 82 2.40 -20.80 -4.50
C LYS A 82 3.51 -21.78 -4.25
#